data_AF-A0A8T4AMV2-F1
#
_entry.id   AF-A0A8T4AMV2-F1
#
_cell.length_a   1.000
_cell.length_b   1.000
_cell.length_c   1.000
_cell.angle_alpha   90.00
_cell.angle_beta   90.00
_cell.angle_gamma   90.00
#
_symmetry.space_group_name_H-M   'P 1'
#
loop_
_entity.id
_entity.type
_entity.pdbx_description
1 polymer ?
#
loop_
_entity_poly.entity_id
_entity_poly.type
_entity_poly.pdbx_seq_one_letter_code
_entity_poly.pdbx_strand_id
1 'polypeptide(L)'
;MSENTHWLLPEGIEEMPPVQAERLERMRRSLLDQFHVWGYQLVLTPFIEYVESLLVGTGNEMDLQTFKIVDQISGRMLGIRADMTPQVARI
;
A
#
# COMPACT_ATOMS: atom_id res chain seq x y z
N MET A 1 32.61 -17.40 13.38
CA MET A 1 31.31 -17.59 12.68
C MET A 1 30.80 -16.20 12.37
N SER A 2 30.96 -15.76 11.13
CA SER A 2 30.52 -14.43 10.70
C SER A 2 28.99 -14.43 10.60
N GLU A 3 28.32 -13.70 11.49
CA GLU A 3 26.89 -13.45 11.37
C GLU A 3 26.61 -12.68 10.08
N ASN A 4 25.94 -13.34 9.15
CA ASN A 4 25.59 -12.77 7.86
C ASN A 4 24.26 -12.00 8.00
N THR A 5 24.29 -10.91 8.77
CA THR A 5 23.11 -10.09 9.14
C THR A 5 22.73 -9.07 8.06
N HIS A 6 23.10 -9.31 6.81
CA HIS A 6 23.05 -8.26 5.77
C HIS A 6 21.70 -8.11 5.05
N TRP A 7 20.72 -9.00 5.28
CA TRP A 7 19.43 -8.97 4.58
C TRP A 7 18.27 -9.42 5.46
N LEU A 8 18.06 -8.72 6.58
CA LEU A 8 16.85 -8.92 7.40
C LEU A 8 15.77 -7.94 6.95
N LEU A 9 14.67 -8.48 6.42
CA LEU A 9 13.46 -7.70 6.19
C LEU A 9 12.72 -7.49 7.52
N PRO A 10 12.04 -6.34 7.71
CA PRO A 10 11.13 -6.16 8.83
C PRO A 10 10.06 -7.26 8.87
N GLU A 11 9.52 -7.51 10.06
CA GLU A 11 8.39 -8.43 10.22
C GLU A 11 7.22 -8.02 9.32
N GLY A 12 6.65 -8.99 8.61
CA GLY A 12 5.56 -8.76 7.66
C GLY A 12 6.00 -8.23 6.29
N ILE A 13 7.30 -8.05 6.04
CA ILE A 13 7.84 -7.70 4.73
C ILE A 13 8.53 -8.92 4.12
N GLU A 14 8.13 -9.26 2.89
CA GLU A 14 8.63 -10.41 2.16
C GLU A 14 9.07 -10.01 0.75
N GLU A 15 10.07 -10.70 0.24
CA GLU A 15 10.45 -10.64 -1.17
C GLU A 15 9.72 -11.71 -1.96
N MET A 16 9.32 -11.38 -3.18
CA MET A 16 8.64 -12.31 -4.08
C MET A 16 9.57 -12.71 -5.23
N PRO A 17 10.06 -13.97 -5.30
CA PRO A 17 10.94 -14.40 -6.38
C PRO A 17 10.22 -14.46 -7.74
N PRO A 18 10.95 -14.58 -8.86
CA PRO A 18 10.40 -14.36 -10.21
C PRO A 18 9.16 -15.19 -10.55
N VAL A 19 9.13 -16.48 -10.20
CA VAL A 19 8.00 -17.37 -10.50
C VAL A 19 6.74 -16.96 -9.72
N GLN A 20 6.89 -16.58 -8.46
CA GLN A 20 5.80 -16.11 -7.61
C GLN A 20 5.29 -14.75 -8.10
N ALA A 21 6.21 -13.82 -8.43
CA ALA A 21 5.89 -12.49 -8.91
C ALA A 21 5.12 -12.54 -10.24
N GLU A 22 5.56 -13.39 -11.16
CA GLU A 22 4.88 -13.61 -12.43
C GLU A 22 3.47 -14.18 -12.22
N ARG A 23 3.32 -15.15 -11.31
CA ARG A 23 2.01 -15.73 -10.99
C ARG A 23 1.07 -14.67 -10.41
N LEU A 24 1.54 -13.84 -9.47
CA LEU A 24 0.74 -12.76 -8.87
C LEU A 24 0.29 -11.76 -9.94
N GLU A 25 1.21 -11.32 -10.80
CA GLU A 25 0.92 -10.33 -11.83
C GLU A 25 -0.07 -10.86 -12.88
N ARG A 26 0.02 -12.13 -13.26
CA ARG A 26 -0.97 -12.77 -14.15
C ARG A 26 -2.39 -12.76 -13.55
N MET A 27 -2.51 -13.05 -12.24
CA MET A 27 -3.80 -13.01 -11.55
C MET A 27 -4.33 -11.58 -11.46
N ARG A 28 -3.48 -10.61 -11.12
CA ARG A 28 -3.84 -9.18 -11.08
C ARG A 28 -4.38 -8.71 -12.44
N ARG A 29 -3.71 -9.02 -13.55
CA ARG A 29 -4.16 -8.65 -14.91
C ARG A 29 -5.52 -9.25 -15.24
N SER A 30 -5.72 -10.53 -14.93
CA SER A 30 -7.00 -11.21 -15.17
C SER A 30 -8.16 -10.53 -14.42
N LEU A 31 -7.94 -10.09 -13.18
CA LEU A 31 -8.94 -9.34 -12.41
C LEU A 31 -9.21 -7.95 -13.00
N LEU A 32 -8.16 -7.22 -13.40
CA LEU A 32 -8.29 -5.91 -14.02
C LEU A 32 -9.05 -5.97 -15.35
N ASP A 33 -8.74 -6.96 -16.19
CA ASP A 33 -9.43 -7.18 -17.46
C ASP A 33 -10.93 -7.47 -17.23
N GLN A 34 -11.26 -8.25 -16.19
CA GLN A 34 -12.65 -8.54 -15.83
C GLN A 34 -13.40 -7.28 -15.38
N PHE A 35 -12.78 -6.44 -14.54
CA PHE A 35 -13.39 -5.17 -14.12
C PHE A 35 -13.55 -4.20 -15.27
N HIS A 36 -12.60 -4.17 -16.21
CA HIS A 36 -12.69 -3.37 -17.41
C HIS A 36 -13.91 -3.76 -18.27
N VAL A 37 -14.16 -5.07 -18.46
CA VAL A 37 -15.36 -5.57 -19.16
C VAL A 37 -16.66 -5.13 -18.48
N TRP A 38 -16.65 -4.95 -17.16
CA TRP A 38 -17.80 -4.44 -16.39
C TRP A 38 -17.93 -2.92 -16.41
N GLY A 39 -17.04 -2.19 -17.11
CA GLY A 39 -17.09 -0.75 -17.26
C GLY A 39 -16.36 0.03 -16.15
N TYR A 40 -15.62 -0.65 -15.26
CA TYR A 40 -14.78 0.04 -14.29
C TYR A 40 -13.52 0.61 -14.95
N GLN A 41 -13.02 1.72 -14.39
CA GLN A 41 -11.78 2.35 -14.81
C GLN A 41 -10.71 2.17 -13.72
N LEU A 42 -9.49 1.80 -14.12
CA LEU A 42 -8.37 1.70 -13.19
C LEU A 42 -7.94 3.09 -12.73
N VAL A 43 -7.89 3.29 -11.42
CA VAL A 43 -7.29 4.45 -10.78
C VAL A 43 -6.10 4.02 -9.92
N LEU A 44 -5.04 4.82 -9.92
CA LEU A 44 -3.88 4.64 -9.06
C LEU A 44 -3.79 5.84 -8.13
N THR A 45 -3.91 5.61 -6.82
CA THR A 45 -3.74 6.65 -5.80
C THR A 45 -2.38 6.50 -5.11
N PRO A 46 -1.86 7.55 -4.46
CA PRO A 46 -0.59 7.49 -3.75
C PRO A 46 -0.57 6.41 -2.66
N PHE A 47 0.56 5.72 -2.48
CA PHE A 47 0.70 4.72 -1.40
C PHE A 47 0.99 5.38 -0.03
N ILE A 48 1.62 6.55 -0.07
CA ILE A 48 2.02 7.36 1.09
C ILE A 48 1.33 8.72 0.97
N GLU A 49 0.64 9.14 2.03
CA GLU A 49 0.02 10.47 2.15
C GLU A 49 0.18 11.01 3.57
N TYR A 50 -0.21 12.26 3.81
CA TYR A 50 -0.31 12.77 5.18
C TYR A 50 -1.36 11.98 5.96
N VAL A 51 -1.06 11.64 7.21
CA VAL A 51 -1.99 10.88 8.07
C VAL A 51 -3.34 11.59 8.18
N GLU A 52 -3.32 12.92 8.27
CA GLU A 52 -4.53 13.76 8.27
C GLU A 52 -5.41 13.51 7.05
N SER A 53 -4.82 13.28 5.87
CA SER A 53 -5.54 13.02 4.62
C SER A 53 -6.07 11.58 4.55
N LEU A 54 -5.32 10.61 5.09
CA LEU A 54 -5.73 9.21 5.09
C LEU A 54 -6.91 8.96 6.03
N LEU A 55 -6.98 9.68 7.14
CA LEU A 55 -7.98 9.44 8.19
C LEU A 55 -9.30 10.19 7.99
N VAL A 56 -9.41 11.02 6.96
CA VAL A 56 -10.63 11.79 6.71
C VAL A 56 -11.77 10.84 6.36
N GLY A 57 -12.81 10.82 7.21
CA GLY A 57 -14.02 10.02 6.98
C GLY A 57 -13.86 8.53 7.30
N THR A 58 -12.71 8.11 7.80
CA THR A 58 -12.45 6.72 8.21
C THR A 58 -12.35 6.65 9.73
N GLY A 59 -13.08 5.73 10.34
CA GLY A 59 -13.11 5.59 11.79
C GLY A 59 -11.73 5.33 12.41
N ASN A 60 -11.65 5.45 13.74
CA ASN A 60 -10.42 5.29 14.53
C ASN A 60 -9.64 3.99 14.26
N GLU A 61 -10.31 2.96 13.72
CA GLU A 61 -9.70 1.67 13.39
C GLU A 61 -8.64 1.77 12.28
N MET A 62 -8.84 2.67 11.32
CA MET A 62 -7.89 2.84 10.22
C MET A 62 -6.62 3.59 10.66
N ASP A 63 -6.69 4.35 11.76
CA ASP A 63 -5.52 4.97 12.37
C ASP A 63 -4.57 3.93 12.99
N LEU A 64 -5.13 2.88 13.60
CA LEU A 64 -4.36 1.78 14.19
C LEU A 64 -3.66 0.91 13.13
N GLN A 65 -4.23 0.82 11.93
CA GLN A 65 -3.69 0.03 10.83
C GLN A 65 -2.75 0.84 9.92
N THR A 66 -2.66 2.15 10.10
CA THR A 66 -1.78 3.02 9.31
C THR A 66 -0.37 2.99 9.87
N PHE A 67 0.60 2.53 9.07
CA PHE A 67 2.01 2.63 9.43
C PHE A 67 2.49 4.08 9.27
N LYS A 68 2.97 4.69 10.36
CA LYS A 68 3.28 6.13 10.44
C LYS A 68 4.78 6.39 10.34
N ILE A 69 5.17 7.37 9.53
CA ILE A 69 6.55 7.81 9.31
C ILE A 69 6.62 9.32 9.49
N VAL A 70 7.70 9.82 10.10
CA VAL A 70 7.93 11.27 10.19
C VAL A 70 8.70 11.74 8.96
N ASP A 71 8.11 12.66 8.19
CA ASP A 71 8.83 13.40 7.17
C ASP A 71 9.84 14.33 7.83
N GLN A 72 11.12 14.04 7.67
CA GLN A 72 12.20 14.81 8.30
C GLN A 72 12.34 16.23 7.75
N ILE A 73 11.83 16.51 6.54
CA ILE A 73 11.95 17.83 5.91
C ILE A 73 10.84 18.75 6.43
N SER A 74 9.59 18.29 6.40
CA SER A 74 8.45 19.11 6.82
C SER A 74 8.07 18.98 8.29
N GLY A 75 8.55 17.93 8.97
CA GLY A 75 8.15 17.57 10.34
C GLY A 75 6.75 16.94 10.42
N ARG A 76 6.05 16.76 9.30
CA ARG A 76 4.69 16.21 9.27
C ARG A 76 4.70 14.69 9.34
N MET A 77 3.59 14.11 9.78
CA MET A 77 3.39 12.67 9.82
C MET A 77 2.82 12.17 8.48
N LEU A 78 3.56 11.27 7.84
CA LEU A 78 3.13 10.49 6.70
C LEU A 78 2.57 9.15 7.17
N GLY A 79 1.61 8.61 6.43
CA GLY A 79 1.06 7.29 6.64
C GLY A 79 1.19 6.45 5.37
N ILE A 80 1.51 5.17 5.53
CA ILE A 80 1.29 4.14 4.52
C ILE A 80 -0.17 3.71 4.63
N ARG A 81 -0.92 3.80 3.52
CA ARG A 81 -2.35 3.49 3.51
C ARG A 81 -2.62 2.03 3.93
N ALA A 82 -3.66 1.84 4.74
CA ALA A 82 -4.22 0.51 5.03
C ALA A 82 -5.25 0.07 3.98
N ASP A 83 -5.95 1.05 3.36
CA ASP A 83 -6.97 0.84 2.34
C ASP A 83 -6.96 2.00 1.32
N MET A 84 -7.51 1.77 0.12
CA MET A 84 -7.57 2.74 -0.97
C MET A 84 -8.92 3.46 -1.08
N THR A 85 -9.99 2.97 -0.43
CA THR A 85 -11.37 3.51 -0.56
C THR A 85 -11.47 5.01 -0.28
N PRO A 86 -10.85 5.56 0.77
CA PRO A 86 -10.95 7.00 1.06
C PRO A 86 -10.30 7.85 -0.02
N GLN A 87 -9.22 7.32 -0.63
CA GLN A 87 -8.51 7.99 -1.70
C GLN A 87 -9.27 7.92 -3.03
N VAL A 88 -10.05 6.87 -3.25
CA VAL A 88 -10.96 6.76 -4.39
C VAL A 88 -12.17 7.67 -4.21
N ALA A 89 -12.74 7.74 -3.00
CA ALA A 89 -13.92 8.54 -2.69
C ALA A 89 -13.72 10.06 -2.86
N ARG A 90 -12.47 10.54 -2.85
CA ARG A 90 -12.13 11.95 -3.08
C ARG A 90 -11.88 12.31 -4.56
N ILE A 91 -11.80 11.33 -5.45
CA ILE A 91 -11.63 11.51 -6.90
C ILE A 91 -13.01 11.56 -7.54
#